data_AF-A0A1H5YR48-F1
#
_entry.id   AF-A0A1H5YR48-F1
#
_cell.length_a   1.000
_cell.length_b   1.000
_cell.length_c   1.000
_cell.angle_alpha   90.00
_cell.angle_beta   90.00
_cell.angle_gamma   90.00
#
_symmetry.space_group_name_H-M   'P 1'
#
loop_
_entity.id
_entity.type
_entity.pdbx_description
1 polymer ?
#
loop_
_entity_poly.entity_id
_entity_poly.type
_entity_poly.pdbx_seq_one_letter_code
_entity_poly.pdbx_strand_id
1 'polypeptide(L)'
;MSYKRSKAGNLSGYKYKKRRRKRLDMKKIAIVAASTALLLVGGYFIYLHLPFVKVNKAIAAGDKYTENADYEAAIESYTKAIDIDSKSVKAYANLAGAYLSIDDSQSAKDTLYSGWENTNNEALLDNYHIIILNESVTAMNEEKADLGTVKAILSVLVDDNNSEEALKILDAASERCFESSYGEDADSLFRSDNSSYSEYEEMIRAMLSVYQNAPSDELKKVILSFVTPNISSFSLNLEDVLKYKTLISDVTSVLGTSDEIDSFTECLDNSQEVLSVFSGIFEQLDVGNVDELRNFVVSDEYISLRDVFLNKQETPLENTTYVPISREGIVLNCKEDKWSYHFFNFDENPSTSGVITLWANFFEDDGVQRASISYEPAAIDDNLYPHTQYSVTYLYSYITSGNSTKVAKMNYRLDTTITYEDGTIDETIVGDWGGANEWVMDIDTIESRIKA
;
A
#
# COMPACT_ATOMS: atom_id res chain seq x y z
N MET A 1 -94.61 92.71 35.60
CA MET A 1 -93.38 93.49 35.35
C MET A 1 -92.96 93.27 33.89
N SER A 2 -92.70 94.37 33.20
CA SER A 2 -92.40 94.47 31.76
C SER A 2 -91.08 93.77 31.37
N TYR A 3 -90.99 93.10 30.21
CA TYR A 3 -90.24 93.60 29.02
C TYR A 3 -90.01 92.55 27.90
N LYS A 4 -90.24 93.01 26.65
CA LYS A 4 -89.64 92.68 25.32
C LYS A 4 -89.81 91.26 24.72
N ARG A 5 -90.49 91.03 23.59
CA ARG A 5 -90.36 91.45 22.15
C ARG A 5 -89.25 90.74 21.32
N SER A 6 -89.74 90.08 20.25
CA SER A 6 -89.14 89.88 18.90
C SER A 6 -88.14 88.72 18.72
N LYS A 7 -88.02 88.04 17.58
CA LYS A 7 -88.71 88.09 16.26
C LYS A 7 -88.36 86.80 15.48
N ALA A 8 -89.22 86.45 14.52
CA ALA A 8 -89.07 85.37 13.57
C ALA A 8 -88.00 85.60 12.47
N GLY A 9 -87.66 84.51 11.78
CA GLY A 9 -87.04 84.46 10.44
C GLY A 9 -85.87 83.46 10.39
N ASN A 10 -85.61 82.70 9.34
CA ASN A 10 -86.30 82.51 8.06
C ASN A 10 -85.67 81.25 7.41
N LEU A 11 -86.47 80.47 6.69
CA LEU A 11 -85.99 79.40 5.82
C LEU A 11 -85.12 79.99 4.71
N SER A 12 -83.92 79.43 4.49
CA SER A 12 -83.13 79.67 3.28
C SER A 12 -82.85 78.34 2.60
N GLY A 13 -83.49 78.14 1.44
CA GLY A 13 -83.31 76.98 0.58
C GLY A 13 -81.90 76.95 -0.01
N TYR A 14 -81.17 75.87 0.26
CA TYR A 14 -79.92 75.58 -0.42
C TYR A 14 -80.22 74.95 -1.78
N LYS A 15 -79.92 75.72 -2.83
CA LYS A 15 -79.95 75.30 -4.23
C LYS A 15 -79.12 74.03 -4.44
N TYR A 16 -79.76 72.98 -4.95
CA TYR A 16 -79.11 71.75 -5.40
C TYR A 16 -78.17 72.06 -6.58
N LYS A 17 -76.87 72.26 -6.32
CA LYS A 17 -75.84 72.30 -7.37
C LYS A 17 -75.71 70.90 -7.97
N LYS A 18 -76.21 70.71 -9.19
CA LYS A 18 -76.02 69.51 -10.01
C LYS A 18 -74.51 69.26 -10.14
N ARG A 19 -73.94 68.36 -9.31
CA ARG A 19 -72.54 67.92 -9.41
C ARG A 19 -72.35 67.33 -10.80
N ARG A 20 -71.58 68.01 -11.64
CA ARG A 20 -71.07 67.51 -12.92
C ARG A 20 -70.33 66.20 -12.57
N ARG A 21 -70.88 65.03 -12.89
CA ARG A 21 -70.14 63.76 -12.83
C ARG A 21 -68.90 63.99 -13.71
N LYS A 22 -67.71 64.08 -13.11
CA LYS A 22 -66.46 63.97 -13.86
C LYS A 22 -66.56 62.62 -14.56
N ARG A 23 -66.83 62.61 -15.86
CA ARG A 23 -66.69 61.38 -16.66
C ARG A 23 -65.23 61.00 -16.47
N LEU A 24 -64.99 59.91 -15.75
CA LEU A 24 -63.67 59.30 -15.71
C LEU A 24 -63.26 59.13 -17.17
N ASP A 25 -62.11 59.71 -17.51
CA ASP A 25 -61.61 59.65 -18.87
C ASP A 25 -61.17 58.21 -19.11
N MET A 26 -62.08 57.40 -19.65
CA MET A 26 -61.89 55.97 -19.88
C MET A 26 -60.61 55.67 -20.64
N LYS A 27 -60.14 56.62 -21.48
CA LYS A 27 -58.85 56.53 -22.17
C LYS A 27 -57.67 56.61 -21.20
N LYS A 28 -57.71 57.49 -20.19
CA LYS A 28 -56.65 57.60 -19.17
C LYS A 28 -56.61 56.39 -18.23
N ILE A 29 -57.77 55.86 -17.84
CA ILE A 29 -57.83 54.61 -17.07
C ILE A 29 -57.27 53.44 -17.89
N ALA A 30 -57.65 53.35 -19.17
CA ALA A 30 -57.14 52.31 -20.06
C ALA A 30 -55.62 52.41 -20.26
N ILE A 31 -55.06 53.62 -20.41
CA ILE A 31 -53.61 53.83 -20.51
C ILE A 31 -52.91 53.41 -19.22
N VAL A 32 -53.41 53.82 -18.05
CA VAL A 32 -52.83 53.42 -16.76
C VAL A 32 -52.90 51.90 -16.62
N ALA A 33 -54.05 51.28 -16.83
CA ALA A 33 -54.20 49.82 -16.74
C ALA A 33 -53.27 49.07 -17.71
N ALA A 34 -53.14 49.54 -18.96
CA ALA A 34 -52.21 48.96 -19.94
C ALA A 34 -50.75 49.13 -19.51
N SER A 35 -50.37 50.29 -18.96
CA SER A 35 -49.01 50.52 -18.44
C SER A 35 -48.70 49.66 -17.22
N THR A 36 -49.66 49.47 -16.30
CA THR A 36 -49.50 48.56 -15.16
C THR A 36 -49.38 47.11 -15.62
N ALA A 37 -50.18 46.69 -16.60
CA ALA A 37 -50.07 45.36 -17.17
C ALA A 37 -48.71 45.13 -17.84
N LEU A 38 -48.20 46.11 -18.59
CA LEU A 38 -46.86 46.05 -19.19
C LEU A 38 -45.75 45.97 -18.13
N LEU A 39 -45.86 46.72 -17.03
CA LEU A 39 -44.92 46.64 -15.92
C LEU A 39 -44.98 45.28 -15.20
N LEU A 40 -46.17 44.71 -15.01
CA LEU A 40 -46.33 43.38 -14.42
C LEU A 40 -45.76 42.29 -15.33
N VAL A 41 -46.03 42.35 -16.64
CA VAL A 41 -45.47 41.41 -17.62
C VAL A 41 -43.94 41.55 -17.70
N GLY A 42 -43.43 42.78 -17.73
CA GLY A 42 -41.99 43.06 -17.70
C GLY A 42 -41.33 42.55 -16.42
N GLY A 43 -41.93 42.81 -15.26
CA GLY A 43 -41.47 42.32 -13.96
C GLY A 43 -41.49 40.79 -13.86
N TYR A 44 -42.55 40.15 -14.36
CA TYR A 44 -42.64 38.70 -14.45
C TYR A 44 -41.58 38.10 -15.40
N PHE A 45 -41.34 38.74 -16.54
CA PHE A 45 -40.30 38.32 -17.48
C PHE A 45 -38.90 38.41 -16.87
N ILE A 46 -38.62 39.49 -16.13
CA ILE A 46 -37.37 39.66 -15.37
C ILE A 46 -37.26 38.57 -14.30
N TYR A 47 -38.33 38.32 -13.53
CA TYR A 47 -38.38 37.27 -12.52
C TYR A 47 -38.03 35.89 -13.09
N LEU A 48 -38.62 35.50 -14.23
CA LEU A 48 -38.32 34.24 -14.90
C LEU A 48 -36.86 34.12 -15.38
N HIS A 49 -36.16 35.24 -15.55
CA HIS A 49 -34.76 35.27 -15.95
C HIS A 49 -33.78 35.29 -14.77
N LEU A 50 -34.26 35.40 -13.53
CA LEU A 50 -33.40 35.38 -12.34
C LEU A 50 -32.75 33.99 -12.19
N PRO A 51 -31.44 33.93 -11.83
CA PRO A 51 -30.72 32.65 -11.69
C PRO A 51 -31.43 31.66 -10.77
N PHE A 52 -31.85 32.08 -9.57
CA PHE A 52 -32.52 31.18 -8.62
C PHE A 52 -33.82 30.57 -9.17
N VAL A 53 -34.57 31.28 -10.03
CA VAL A 53 -35.79 30.74 -10.65
C VAL A 53 -35.43 29.68 -11.68
N LYS A 54 -34.38 29.91 -12.46
CA LYS A 54 -33.91 28.94 -13.45
C LYS A 54 -33.33 27.69 -12.78
N VAL A 55 -32.54 27.85 -11.70
CA VAL A 55 -32.02 26.76 -10.88
C VAL A 55 -33.16 25.92 -10.31
N ASN A 56 -34.13 26.55 -9.62
CA ASN A 56 -35.27 25.84 -9.05
C ASN A 56 -36.11 25.13 -10.12
N LYS A 57 -36.25 25.73 -11.31
CA LYS A 57 -36.94 25.08 -12.44
C LYS A 57 -36.17 23.87 -12.97
N ALA A 58 -34.85 23.97 -13.07
CA ALA A 58 -34.00 22.88 -13.52
C ALA A 58 -34.00 21.73 -12.50
N ILE A 59 -33.87 22.02 -11.20
CA ILE A 59 -34.01 21.03 -10.12
C ILE A 59 -35.40 20.38 -10.15
N ALA A 60 -36.48 21.15 -10.27
CA ALA A 60 -37.83 20.57 -10.31
C ALA A 60 -38.07 19.70 -11.56
N ALA A 61 -37.42 20.01 -12.69
CA ALA A 61 -37.44 19.15 -13.86
C ALA A 61 -36.68 17.85 -13.57
N GLY A 62 -35.48 17.93 -12.99
CA GLY A 62 -34.71 16.78 -12.56
C GLY A 62 -35.47 15.90 -11.58
N ASP A 63 -36.08 16.49 -10.53
CA ASP A 63 -36.87 15.77 -9.52
C ASP A 63 -37.99 14.95 -10.21
N LYS A 64 -38.68 15.57 -11.18
CA LYS A 64 -39.71 14.90 -11.96
C LYS A 64 -39.16 13.77 -12.85
N TYR A 65 -37.99 13.94 -13.44
CA TYR A 65 -37.36 12.88 -14.24
C TYR A 65 -36.93 11.71 -13.35
N THR A 66 -36.33 11.97 -12.19
CA THR A 66 -36.01 10.97 -11.17
C THR A 66 -37.26 10.20 -10.71
N GLU A 67 -38.37 10.88 -10.44
CA GLU A 67 -39.65 10.23 -10.08
C GLU A 67 -40.18 9.29 -11.18
N ASN A 68 -39.84 9.55 -12.44
CA ASN A 68 -40.21 8.71 -13.58
C ASN A 68 -39.12 7.68 -13.95
N ALA A 69 -38.05 7.55 -13.16
CA ALA A 69 -36.87 6.73 -13.43
C ALA A 69 -36.16 7.05 -14.76
N ASP A 70 -36.32 8.28 -15.27
CA ASP A 70 -35.61 8.80 -16.44
C ASP A 70 -34.33 9.49 -15.95
N TYR A 71 -33.36 8.69 -15.52
CA TYR A 71 -32.18 9.19 -14.81
C TYR A 71 -31.24 9.97 -15.72
N GLU A 72 -31.13 9.64 -17.01
CA GLU A 72 -30.31 10.43 -17.93
C GLU A 72 -30.86 11.86 -18.11
N ALA A 73 -32.18 12.02 -18.24
CA ALA A 73 -32.79 13.35 -18.31
C ALA A 73 -32.72 14.11 -16.97
N ALA A 74 -32.75 13.38 -15.85
CA ALA A 74 -32.53 13.95 -14.53
C ALA A 74 -31.11 14.50 -14.38
N ILE A 75 -30.09 13.73 -14.79
CA ILE A 75 -28.68 14.13 -14.83
C ILE A 75 -28.51 15.42 -15.63
N GLU A 76 -29.01 15.50 -16.87
CA GLU A 76 -28.93 16.72 -17.68
C GLU A 76 -29.57 17.93 -16.96
N SER A 77 -30.71 17.72 -16.30
CA SER A 77 -31.43 18.76 -15.60
C SER A 77 -30.70 19.27 -14.35
N TYR A 78 -30.10 18.38 -13.56
CA TYR A 78 -29.33 18.76 -12.37
C TYR A 78 -27.98 19.39 -12.75
N THR A 79 -27.28 18.85 -13.75
CA THR A 79 -26.05 19.47 -14.28
C THR A 79 -26.31 20.90 -14.74
N LYS A 80 -27.42 21.12 -15.45
CA LYS A 80 -27.84 22.48 -15.84
C LYS A 80 -28.14 23.37 -14.64
N ALA A 81 -28.65 22.83 -13.53
CA ALA A 81 -28.86 23.60 -12.32
C ALA A 81 -27.52 24.05 -11.71
N ILE A 82 -26.51 23.17 -11.69
CA ILE A 82 -25.13 23.46 -11.23
C ILE A 82 -24.44 24.48 -12.15
N ASP A 83 -24.60 24.36 -13.47
CA ASP A 83 -24.05 25.32 -14.44
C ASP A 83 -24.58 26.76 -14.23
N ILE A 84 -25.82 26.87 -13.74
CA ILE A 84 -26.44 28.17 -13.45
C ILE A 84 -26.03 28.69 -12.07
N ASP A 85 -25.93 27.79 -11.08
CA ASP A 85 -25.53 28.09 -9.71
C ASP A 85 -24.70 26.95 -9.11
N SER A 86 -23.38 27.12 -9.14
CA SER A 86 -22.43 26.16 -8.56
C SER A 86 -22.45 26.11 -7.04
N LYS A 87 -23.27 26.94 -6.36
CA LYS A 87 -23.48 26.85 -4.90
C LYS A 87 -24.72 26.04 -4.51
N SER A 88 -25.40 25.43 -5.47
CA SER A 88 -26.64 24.67 -5.23
C SER A 88 -26.39 23.28 -4.64
N VAL A 89 -26.35 23.18 -3.31
CA VAL A 89 -26.22 21.91 -2.57
C VAL A 89 -27.24 20.86 -3.02
N LYS A 90 -28.52 21.26 -3.18
CA LYS A 90 -29.59 20.35 -3.62
C LYS A 90 -29.32 19.77 -5.02
N ALA A 91 -28.76 20.55 -5.93
CA ALA A 91 -28.48 20.06 -7.28
C ALA A 91 -27.36 19.01 -7.27
N TYR A 92 -26.29 19.21 -6.50
CA TYR A 92 -25.23 18.21 -6.33
C TYR A 92 -25.74 16.92 -5.70
N ALA A 93 -26.47 17.01 -4.57
CA ALA A 93 -27.01 15.84 -3.89
C ALA A 93 -27.95 15.03 -4.81
N ASN A 94 -28.84 15.71 -5.53
CA ASN A 94 -29.76 15.06 -6.45
C ASN A 94 -29.06 14.46 -7.68
N LEU A 95 -28.03 15.12 -8.21
CA LEU A 95 -27.23 14.61 -9.33
C LEU A 95 -26.50 13.34 -8.93
N ALA A 96 -25.87 13.32 -7.76
CA ALA A 96 -25.22 12.13 -7.22
C ALA A 96 -26.22 10.98 -7.02
N GLY A 97 -27.41 11.25 -6.49
CA GLY A 97 -28.48 10.25 -6.38
C GLY A 97 -28.95 9.70 -7.73
N ALA A 98 -28.98 10.54 -8.78
CA ALA A 98 -29.30 10.08 -10.13
C ALA A 98 -28.19 9.18 -10.71
N TYR A 99 -26.91 9.50 -10.47
CA TYR A 99 -25.78 8.64 -10.84
C TYR A 99 -25.81 7.29 -10.12
N LEU A 100 -26.06 7.27 -8.80
CA LEU A 100 -26.23 6.02 -8.05
C LEU A 100 -27.39 5.16 -8.57
N SER A 101 -28.44 5.77 -9.11
CA SER A 101 -29.60 5.04 -9.64
C SER A 101 -29.31 4.32 -10.97
N ILE A 102 -28.17 4.62 -11.61
CA ILE A 102 -27.67 3.94 -12.81
C ILE A 102 -26.36 3.18 -12.55
N ASP A 103 -26.09 2.86 -11.28
CA ASP A 103 -24.89 2.17 -10.80
C ASP A 103 -23.55 2.87 -11.14
N ASP A 104 -23.58 4.20 -11.40
CA ASP A 104 -22.38 5.01 -11.64
C ASP A 104 -21.90 5.67 -10.34
N SER A 105 -21.36 4.84 -9.45
CA SER A 105 -20.90 5.30 -8.14
C SER A 105 -19.71 6.27 -8.22
N GLN A 106 -18.84 6.12 -9.22
CA GLN A 106 -17.70 7.02 -9.39
C GLN A 106 -18.16 8.45 -9.72
N SER A 107 -19.06 8.61 -10.69
CA SER A 107 -19.63 9.94 -10.99
C SER A 107 -20.40 10.53 -9.81
N ALA A 108 -21.05 9.70 -8.99
CA ALA A 108 -21.71 10.14 -7.77
C ALA A 108 -20.70 10.68 -6.74
N LYS A 109 -19.60 9.96 -6.48
CA LYS A 109 -18.51 10.39 -5.60
C LYS A 109 -17.89 11.70 -6.08
N ASP A 110 -17.54 11.80 -7.36
CA ASP A 110 -16.96 12.99 -7.96
C ASP A 110 -17.92 14.20 -7.86
N THR A 111 -19.21 13.97 -8.06
CA THR A 111 -20.26 15.00 -7.92
C THR A 111 -20.37 15.50 -6.49
N LEU A 112 -20.36 14.60 -5.50
CA LEU A 112 -20.49 14.98 -4.09
C LEU A 112 -19.24 15.73 -3.61
N TYR A 113 -18.05 15.21 -3.92
CA TYR A 113 -16.79 15.84 -3.52
C TYR A 113 -16.62 17.22 -4.16
N SER A 114 -16.83 17.34 -5.48
CA SER A 114 -16.82 18.65 -6.14
C SER A 114 -17.92 19.58 -5.62
N GLY A 115 -19.09 19.05 -5.25
CA GLY A 115 -20.16 19.79 -4.61
C GLY A 115 -19.75 20.34 -3.25
N TRP A 116 -19.06 19.54 -2.43
CA TRP A 116 -18.49 19.98 -1.16
C TRP A 116 -17.43 21.08 -1.38
N GLU A 117 -16.46 20.90 -2.28
CA GLU A 117 -15.45 21.92 -2.59
C GLU A 117 -16.08 23.25 -3.02
N ASN A 118 -17.16 23.17 -3.80
CA ASN A 118 -17.86 24.36 -4.27
C ASN A 118 -18.75 24.98 -3.19
N THR A 119 -19.28 24.25 -2.22
CA THR A 119 -20.30 24.77 -1.29
C THR A 119 -19.84 24.89 0.17
N ASN A 120 -18.76 24.21 0.54
CA ASN A 120 -18.35 23.91 1.92
C ASN A 120 -19.52 23.32 2.75
N ASN A 121 -20.33 22.46 2.13
CA ASN A 121 -21.47 21.83 2.79
C ASN A 121 -21.10 20.42 3.27
N GLU A 122 -20.97 20.26 4.58
CA GLU A 122 -20.58 18.97 5.19
C GLU A 122 -21.52 17.82 4.84
N ALA A 123 -22.83 18.06 4.63
CA ALA A 123 -23.74 16.98 4.27
C ALA A 123 -23.44 16.36 2.89
N LEU A 124 -22.76 17.09 1.98
CA LEU A 124 -22.28 16.51 0.72
C LEU A 124 -21.06 15.61 0.96
N LEU A 125 -20.16 16.03 1.86
CA LEU A 125 -18.99 15.23 2.25
C LEU A 125 -19.42 13.97 3.02
N ASP A 126 -20.37 14.10 3.95
CA ASP A 126 -20.97 12.96 4.67
C ASP A 126 -21.56 11.94 3.68
N ASN A 127 -22.30 12.40 2.67
CA ASN A 127 -22.84 11.51 1.63
C ASN A 127 -21.74 10.84 0.79
N TYR A 128 -20.65 11.55 0.51
CA TYR A 128 -19.48 11.00 -0.19
C TYR A 128 -18.82 9.89 0.63
N HIS A 129 -18.59 10.13 1.93
CA HIS A 129 -18.05 9.14 2.86
C HIS A 129 -18.95 7.91 2.98
N ILE A 130 -20.28 8.11 3.07
CA ILE A 130 -21.25 6.99 3.13
C ILE A 130 -21.11 6.06 1.91
N ILE A 131 -20.91 6.59 0.71
CA ILE A 131 -20.72 5.77 -0.49
C ILE A 131 -19.45 4.92 -0.36
N ILE A 132 -18.32 5.52 0.03
CA ILE A 132 -17.05 4.82 0.20
C ILE A 132 -17.16 3.69 1.23
N LEU A 133 -17.77 3.97 2.39
CA LEU A 133 -17.93 2.99 3.45
C LEU A 133 -18.87 1.85 3.01
N ASN A 134 -19.95 2.15 2.29
CA ASN A 134 -20.85 1.12 1.75
C ASN A 134 -20.18 0.25 0.69
N GLU A 135 -19.38 0.83 -0.20
CA GLU A 135 -18.58 0.08 -1.18
C GLU A 135 -17.56 -0.84 -0.48
N SER A 136 -16.91 -0.32 0.56
CA SER A 136 -15.92 -1.08 1.35
C SER A 136 -16.56 -2.26 2.08
N VAL A 137 -17.74 -2.04 2.69
CA VAL A 137 -18.54 -3.11 3.29
C VAL A 137 -19.01 -4.12 2.25
N THR A 138 -19.37 -3.68 1.05
CA THR A 138 -19.75 -4.56 -0.05
C THR A 138 -18.57 -5.42 -0.49
N ALA A 139 -17.39 -4.84 -0.67
CA ALA A 139 -16.17 -5.57 -1.00
C ALA A 139 -15.82 -6.62 0.06
N MET A 140 -15.92 -6.27 1.35
CA MET A 140 -15.74 -7.24 2.45
C MET A 140 -16.77 -8.39 2.39
N ASN A 141 -18.05 -8.09 2.16
CA ASN A 141 -19.09 -9.12 2.08
C ASN A 141 -18.93 -10.04 0.86
N GLU A 142 -18.29 -9.55 -0.20
CA GLU A 142 -17.99 -10.33 -1.41
C GLU A 142 -16.64 -11.05 -1.35
N GLU A 143 -15.93 -10.98 -0.22
CA GLU A 143 -14.58 -11.53 -0.05
C GLU A 143 -13.57 -10.93 -1.04
N LYS A 144 -13.66 -9.62 -1.29
CA LYS A 144 -12.78 -8.87 -2.22
C LYS A 144 -12.08 -7.68 -1.56
N ALA A 145 -12.06 -7.63 -0.23
CA ALA A 145 -11.42 -6.54 0.48
C ALA A 145 -9.89 -6.70 0.42
N ASP A 146 -9.23 -5.64 -0.04
CA ASP A 146 -7.80 -5.56 -0.30
C ASP A 146 -7.20 -4.27 0.29
N LEU A 147 -5.93 -3.99 -0.01
CA LEU A 147 -5.30 -2.72 0.39
C LEU A 147 -5.98 -1.49 -0.24
N GLY A 148 -6.59 -1.62 -1.42
CA GLY A 148 -7.39 -0.55 -2.03
C GLY A 148 -8.62 -0.20 -1.18
N THR A 149 -9.26 -1.21 -0.61
CA THR A 149 -10.39 -1.07 0.31
C THR A 149 -9.96 -0.37 1.59
N VAL A 150 -8.83 -0.77 2.17
CA VAL A 150 -8.23 -0.12 3.35
C VAL A 150 -7.91 1.35 3.06
N LYS A 151 -7.27 1.65 1.92
CA LYS A 151 -6.97 3.03 1.49
C LYS A 151 -8.24 3.88 1.31
N ALA A 152 -9.30 3.30 0.75
CA ALA A 152 -10.57 3.99 0.59
C ALA A 152 -11.18 4.39 1.94
N ILE A 153 -11.22 3.47 2.91
CA ILE A 153 -11.70 3.77 4.27
C ILE A 153 -10.80 4.82 4.95
N LEU A 154 -9.48 4.69 4.77
CA LEU A 154 -8.53 5.66 5.32
C LEU A 154 -8.74 7.07 4.78
N SER A 155 -9.14 7.23 3.51
CA SER A 155 -9.47 8.55 2.95
C SER A 155 -10.59 9.26 3.71
N VAL A 156 -11.60 8.51 4.19
CA VAL A 156 -12.67 9.04 5.04
C VAL A 156 -12.11 9.54 6.37
N LEU A 157 -11.16 8.81 6.97
CA LEU A 157 -10.51 9.19 8.23
C LEU A 157 -9.51 10.35 8.09
N VAL A 158 -8.99 10.58 6.89
CA VAL A 158 -8.18 11.76 6.58
C VAL A 158 -9.05 13.02 6.56
N ASP A 159 -10.28 12.91 6.06
CA ASP A 159 -11.26 14.00 6.04
C ASP A 159 -11.93 14.23 7.42
N ASP A 160 -12.32 13.14 8.09
CA ASP A 160 -12.89 13.12 9.43
C ASP A 160 -12.16 12.13 10.35
N ASN A 161 -11.14 12.64 11.04
CA ASN A 161 -10.30 11.86 11.96
C ASN A 161 -11.07 11.19 13.12
N ASN A 162 -12.31 11.59 13.41
CA ASN A 162 -13.10 11.06 14.53
C ASN A 162 -14.26 10.16 14.09
N SER A 163 -14.31 9.75 12.82
CA SER A 163 -15.38 8.89 12.31
C SER A 163 -15.34 7.48 12.93
N GLU A 164 -16.19 7.26 13.96
CA GLU A 164 -16.31 5.96 14.63
C GLU A 164 -16.70 4.82 13.69
N GLU A 165 -17.50 5.13 12.67
CA GLU A 165 -17.93 4.14 11.68
C GLU A 165 -16.77 3.73 10.77
N ALA A 166 -16.01 4.71 10.26
CA ALA A 166 -14.84 4.42 9.43
C ALA A 166 -13.77 3.66 10.23
N LEU A 167 -13.55 3.97 11.50
CA LEU A 167 -12.62 3.23 12.37
C LEU A 167 -13.03 1.75 12.52
N LYS A 168 -14.31 1.47 12.75
CA LYS A 168 -14.81 0.08 12.86
C LYS A 168 -14.66 -0.70 11.56
N ILE A 169 -14.97 -0.06 10.44
CA ILE A 169 -14.85 -0.67 9.11
C ILE A 169 -13.37 -0.86 8.77
N LEU A 170 -12.48 0.06 9.16
CA LEU A 170 -11.04 -0.05 8.95
C LEU A 170 -10.44 -1.23 9.71
N ASP A 171 -10.75 -1.39 11.01
CA ASP A 171 -10.30 -2.54 11.81
C ASP A 171 -10.74 -3.86 11.15
N ALA A 172 -12.03 -3.94 10.78
CA ALA A 172 -12.59 -5.09 10.08
C ALA A 172 -11.91 -5.37 8.72
N ALA A 173 -11.61 -4.34 7.92
CA ALA A 173 -10.95 -4.50 6.63
C ALA A 173 -9.49 -4.92 6.78
N SER A 174 -8.79 -4.36 7.78
CA SER A 174 -7.38 -4.65 8.05
C SER A 174 -7.13 -6.11 8.42
N GLU A 175 -8.02 -6.71 9.24
CA GLU A 175 -7.93 -8.12 9.60
C GLU A 175 -8.08 -9.06 8.39
N ARG A 176 -8.81 -8.63 7.35
CA ARG A 176 -9.16 -9.46 6.18
C ARG A 176 -8.25 -9.27 4.98
N CYS A 177 -7.65 -8.10 4.79
CA CYS A 177 -7.00 -7.71 3.53
C CYS A 177 -5.81 -8.60 3.12
N PHE A 178 -5.30 -9.43 4.03
CA PHE A 178 -4.21 -10.38 3.80
C PHE A 178 -4.65 -11.86 3.81
N GLU A 179 -5.93 -12.15 4.03
CA GLU A 179 -6.44 -13.52 3.99
C GLU A 179 -6.46 -14.04 2.55
N SER A 180 -6.15 -15.33 2.32
CA SER A 180 -6.06 -15.89 0.96
C SER A 180 -7.36 -15.80 0.13
N SER A 181 -8.52 -15.70 0.77
CA SER A 181 -9.81 -15.51 0.08
C SER A 181 -10.09 -14.05 -0.29
N TYR A 182 -9.37 -13.10 0.32
CA TYR A 182 -9.58 -11.65 0.20
C TYR A 182 -8.42 -10.92 -0.48
N GLY A 183 -7.20 -11.42 -0.32
CA GLY A 183 -5.95 -10.71 -0.61
C GLY A 183 -5.24 -11.14 -1.90
N GLU A 184 -4.37 -10.23 -2.35
CA GLU A 184 -3.39 -10.47 -3.42
C GLU A 184 -2.20 -11.29 -2.90
N ASP A 185 -1.35 -11.77 -3.83
CA ASP A 185 -0.10 -12.45 -3.51
C ASP A 185 0.79 -11.53 -2.66
N ALA A 186 1.00 -11.87 -1.37
CA ALA A 186 1.79 -11.08 -0.42
C ALA A 186 3.20 -10.80 -0.93
N ASP A 187 3.77 -11.73 -1.69
CA ASP A 187 5.07 -11.53 -2.31
C ASP A 187 5.01 -10.39 -3.32
N SER A 188 3.95 -10.24 -4.10
CA SER A 188 3.82 -9.15 -5.09
C SER A 188 3.83 -7.75 -4.47
N LEU A 189 3.36 -7.62 -3.22
CA LEU A 189 3.33 -6.36 -2.46
C LEU A 189 4.74 -5.90 -2.06
N PHE A 190 5.57 -6.83 -1.60
CA PHE A 190 6.88 -6.56 -0.99
C PHE A 190 8.08 -6.96 -1.87
N ARG A 191 7.83 -7.69 -2.97
CA ARG A 191 8.81 -8.24 -3.91
C ARG A 191 8.20 -8.36 -5.32
N SER A 192 8.47 -7.38 -6.18
CA SER A 192 8.34 -7.51 -7.65
C SER A 192 8.99 -6.30 -8.33
N ASP A 193 9.19 -6.37 -9.65
CA ASP A 193 9.60 -5.20 -10.46
C ASP A 193 8.63 -3.99 -10.33
N ASN A 194 7.40 -4.24 -9.85
CA ASN A 194 6.36 -3.25 -9.58
C ASN A 194 5.90 -3.28 -8.11
N SER A 195 6.79 -3.59 -7.15
CA SER A 195 6.41 -3.72 -5.74
C SER A 195 5.64 -2.50 -5.24
N SER A 196 4.52 -2.72 -4.55
CA SER A 196 3.67 -1.65 -4.00
C SER A 196 4.11 -1.18 -2.61
N TYR A 197 5.35 -1.48 -2.20
CA TYR A 197 5.89 -1.13 -0.88
C TYR A 197 5.77 0.37 -0.56
N SER A 198 6.04 1.24 -1.53
CA SER A 198 5.92 2.70 -1.30
C SER A 198 4.48 3.11 -0.97
N GLU A 199 3.49 2.52 -1.65
CA GLU A 199 2.08 2.79 -1.35
C GLU A 199 1.65 2.19 -0.01
N TYR A 200 2.24 1.06 0.38
CA TYR A 200 2.06 0.45 1.68
C TYR A 200 2.60 1.34 2.81
N GLU A 201 3.82 1.86 2.64
CA GLU A 201 4.44 2.82 3.55
C GLU A 201 3.58 4.10 3.68
N GLU A 202 3.16 4.69 2.56
CA GLU A 202 2.32 5.89 2.55
C GLU A 202 1.00 5.68 3.31
N MET A 203 0.37 4.52 3.15
CA MET A 203 -0.85 4.16 3.86
C MET A 203 -0.63 4.13 5.38
N ILE A 204 0.42 3.45 5.87
CA ILE A 204 0.73 3.39 7.31
C ILE A 204 1.06 4.78 7.85
N ARG A 205 1.80 5.60 7.09
CA ARG A 205 2.12 6.98 7.48
C ARG A 205 0.87 7.86 7.55
N ALA A 206 -0.07 7.70 6.63
CA ALA A 206 -1.36 8.39 6.67
C ALA A 206 -2.18 7.96 7.89
N MET A 207 -2.25 6.67 8.22
CA MET A 207 -2.88 6.19 9.46
C MET A 207 -2.23 6.79 10.71
N LEU A 208 -0.89 6.82 10.77
CA LEU A 208 -0.15 7.41 11.89
C LEU A 208 -0.45 8.91 12.03
N SER A 209 -0.54 9.64 10.91
CA SER A 209 -0.94 11.05 10.91
C SER A 209 -2.38 11.24 11.43
N VAL A 210 -3.32 10.37 11.03
CA VAL A 210 -4.69 10.39 11.55
C VAL A 210 -4.68 10.16 13.06
N TYR A 211 -3.92 9.17 13.54
CA TYR A 211 -3.78 8.86 14.96
C TYR A 211 -3.22 10.03 15.78
N GLN A 212 -2.19 10.72 15.27
CA GLN A 212 -1.60 11.87 15.96
C GLN A 212 -2.60 13.04 16.11
N ASN A 213 -3.54 13.18 15.19
CA ASN A 213 -4.60 14.18 15.25
C ASN A 213 -5.77 13.76 16.14
N ALA A 214 -6.19 12.49 16.06
CA ALA A 214 -7.27 11.91 16.85
C ALA A 214 -6.90 10.49 17.31
N PRO A 215 -6.26 10.35 18.50
CA PRO A 215 -5.84 9.05 19.00
C PRO A 215 -7.05 8.15 19.33
N SER A 216 -7.02 6.91 18.86
CA SER A 216 -7.98 5.86 19.22
C SER A 216 -7.28 4.51 19.41
N ASP A 217 -7.79 3.68 20.32
CA ASP A 217 -7.22 2.36 20.58
C ASP A 217 -7.42 1.44 19.37
N GLU A 218 -8.54 1.58 18.66
CA GLU A 218 -8.84 0.88 17.41
C GLU A 218 -7.80 1.22 16.33
N LEU A 219 -7.53 2.51 16.07
CA LEU A 219 -6.55 2.91 15.05
C LEU A 219 -5.14 2.50 15.45
N LYS A 220 -4.79 2.56 16.75
CA LYS A 220 -3.51 2.04 17.23
C LYS A 220 -3.36 0.56 16.90
N LYS A 221 -4.38 -0.27 17.17
CA LYS A 221 -4.38 -1.71 16.86
C LYS A 221 -4.15 -1.93 15.36
N VAL A 222 -4.90 -1.21 14.51
CA VAL A 222 -4.78 -1.30 13.05
C VAL A 222 -3.38 -0.93 12.57
N ILE A 223 -2.81 0.19 13.03
CA ILE A 223 -1.47 0.60 12.61
C ILE A 223 -0.44 -0.47 12.96
N LEU A 224 -0.51 -1.02 14.18
CA LEU A 224 0.43 -2.04 14.63
C LEU A 224 0.27 -3.36 13.83
N SER A 225 -0.94 -3.74 13.42
CA SER A 225 -1.14 -4.93 12.57
C SER A 225 -0.65 -4.76 11.13
N PHE A 226 -0.35 -3.54 10.69
CA PHE A 226 0.34 -3.28 9.42
C PHE A 226 1.86 -3.15 9.58
N VAL A 227 2.38 -3.00 10.80
CA VAL A 227 3.83 -3.05 11.04
C VAL A 227 4.35 -4.47 10.87
N THR A 228 3.66 -5.44 11.48
CA THR A 228 3.85 -6.86 11.25
C THR A 228 2.58 -7.39 10.56
N PRO A 229 2.52 -7.37 9.22
CA PRO A 229 1.31 -7.77 8.51
C PRO A 229 0.94 -9.20 8.90
N ASN A 230 -0.35 -9.47 9.09
CA ASN A 230 -0.90 -10.77 9.51
C ASN A 230 -0.79 -11.83 8.38
N ILE A 231 0.45 -12.11 7.99
CA ILE A 231 0.85 -12.99 6.91
C ILE A 231 1.91 -13.93 7.50
N SER A 232 1.69 -15.24 7.41
CA SER A 232 2.60 -16.19 8.05
C SER A 232 3.95 -16.32 7.35
N SER A 233 4.01 -15.97 6.06
CA SER A 233 5.25 -16.00 5.26
C SER A 233 5.13 -15.05 4.07
N PHE A 234 6.14 -14.21 3.85
CA PHE A 234 6.24 -13.40 2.64
C PHE A 234 7.68 -13.00 2.35
N SER A 235 7.92 -12.61 1.11
CA SER A 235 9.20 -12.21 0.57
C SER A 235 9.40 -10.69 0.62
N LEU A 236 10.58 -10.22 1.01
CA LEU A 236 10.93 -8.79 1.04
C LEU A 236 12.22 -8.54 0.26
N ASN A 237 12.21 -7.51 -0.59
CA ASN A 237 13.42 -7.03 -1.26
C ASN A 237 14.42 -6.45 -0.22
N LEU A 238 15.69 -6.85 -0.33
CA LEU A 238 16.73 -6.38 0.60
C LEU A 238 16.96 -4.86 0.52
N GLU A 239 16.70 -4.25 -0.64
CA GLU A 239 16.78 -2.79 -0.82
C GLU A 239 15.72 -2.01 -0.02
N ASP A 240 14.59 -2.63 0.30
CA ASP A 240 13.50 -1.99 1.05
C ASP A 240 13.61 -2.19 2.57
N VAL A 241 14.48 -3.09 3.04
CA VAL A 241 14.69 -3.36 4.47
C VAL A 241 14.96 -2.09 5.28
N LEU A 242 15.81 -1.19 4.77
CA LEU A 242 16.11 0.06 5.48
C LEU A 242 14.90 1.00 5.56
N LYS A 243 14.09 1.07 4.50
CA LYS A 243 12.85 1.87 4.49
C LYS A 243 11.85 1.30 5.50
N TYR A 244 11.71 -0.03 5.52
CA TYR A 244 10.83 -0.72 6.46
C TYR A 244 11.26 -0.50 7.90
N LYS A 245 12.54 -0.67 8.23
CA LYS A 245 13.05 -0.35 9.57
C LYS A 245 12.78 1.09 9.98
N THR A 246 12.93 2.04 9.05
CA THR A 246 12.64 3.45 9.32
C THR A 246 11.16 3.66 9.63
N LEU A 247 10.26 3.06 8.84
CA LEU A 247 8.83 3.09 9.08
C LEU A 247 8.46 2.48 10.45
N ILE A 248 9.03 1.33 10.80
CA ILE A 248 8.80 0.67 12.10
C ILE A 248 9.28 1.58 13.23
N SER A 249 10.46 2.17 13.11
CA SER A 249 11.00 3.09 14.11
C SER A 249 10.10 4.31 14.30
N ASP A 250 9.62 4.91 13.21
CA ASP A 250 8.70 6.04 13.27
C ASP A 250 7.39 5.67 13.98
N VAL A 251 6.78 4.53 13.64
CA VAL A 251 5.54 4.06 14.25
C VAL A 251 5.73 3.73 15.74
N THR A 252 6.75 2.93 16.06
CA THR A 252 7.01 2.46 17.43
C THR A 252 7.43 3.59 18.37
N SER A 253 8.06 4.66 17.85
CA SER A 253 8.35 5.87 18.63
C SER A 253 7.10 6.59 19.15
N VAL A 254 5.96 6.41 18.48
CA VAL A 254 4.67 7.02 18.83
C VAL A 254 3.77 6.03 19.59
N LEU A 255 3.67 4.79 19.12
CA LEU A 255 2.68 3.82 19.59
C LEU A 255 3.23 2.81 20.61
N GLY A 256 4.55 2.73 20.76
CA GLY A 256 5.24 1.66 21.48
C GLY A 256 5.51 0.44 20.60
N THR A 257 6.12 -0.58 21.20
CA THR A 257 6.48 -1.85 20.54
C THR A 257 5.78 -3.05 21.20
N SER A 258 5.96 -4.23 20.63
CA SER A 258 5.57 -5.54 21.15
C SER A 258 6.70 -6.55 20.90
N ASP A 259 6.69 -7.69 21.60
CA ASP A 259 7.67 -8.76 21.40
C ASP A 259 7.69 -9.24 19.93
N GLU A 260 6.53 -9.27 19.27
CA GLU A 260 6.41 -9.60 17.85
C GLU A 260 7.13 -8.58 16.96
N ILE A 261 6.85 -7.29 17.16
CA ILE A 261 7.48 -6.19 16.39
C ILE A 261 8.99 -6.17 16.64
N ASP A 262 9.43 -6.39 17.87
CA ASP A 262 10.84 -6.47 18.22
C ASP A 262 11.51 -7.65 17.49
N SER A 263 10.87 -8.83 17.45
CA SER A 263 11.40 -9.99 16.72
C SER A 263 11.44 -9.78 15.19
N PHE A 264 10.44 -9.08 14.64
CA PHE A 264 10.42 -8.73 13.22
C PHE A 264 11.54 -7.73 12.90
N THR A 265 11.71 -6.71 13.74
CA THR A 265 12.80 -5.73 13.61
C THR A 265 14.16 -6.41 13.71
N GLU A 266 14.31 -7.39 14.61
CA GLU A 266 15.53 -8.20 14.75
C GLU A 266 15.86 -8.98 13.46
N CYS A 267 14.85 -9.54 12.76
CA CYS A 267 15.07 -10.17 11.46
C CYS A 267 15.63 -9.18 10.42
N LEU A 268 15.05 -7.98 10.36
CA LEU A 268 15.50 -6.93 9.44
C LEU A 268 16.92 -6.44 9.77
N ASP A 269 17.23 -6.20 11.04
CA ASP A 269 18.57 -5.85 11.51
C ASP A 269 19.58 -6.94 11.17
N ASN A 270 19.30 -8.18 11.59
CA ASN A 270 20.21 -9.32 11.42
C ASN A 270 20.45 -9.63 9.94
N SER A 271 19.45 -9.48 9.06
CA SER A 271 19.63 -9.66 7.62
C SER A 271 20.69 -8.72 7.03
N GLN A 272 20.73 -7.46 7.47
CA GLN A 272 21.72 -6.50 7.01
C GLN A 272 23.10 -6.79 7.59
N GLU A 273 23.17 -7.15 8.87
CA GLU A 273 24.42 -7.51 9.54
C GLU A 273 25.06 -8.74 8.87
N VAL A 274 24.29 -9.80 8.65
CA VAL A 274 24.74 -11.01 7.98
C VAL A 274 25.20 -10.70 6.57
N LEU A 275 24.40 -9.98 5.77
CA LEU A 275 24.78 -9.63 4.39
C LEU A 275 26.08 -8.80 4.34
N SER A 276 26.30 -7.93 5.33
CA SER A 276 27.50 -7.09 5.40
C SER A 276 28.79 -7.91 5.50
N VAL A 277 28.75 -9.07 6.16
CA VAL A 277 29.88 -10.02 6.25
C VAL A 277 30.31 -10.49 4.86
N PHE A 278 29.36 -10.68 3.94
CA PHE A 278 29.62 -11.21 2.61
C PHE A 278 29.82 -10.15 1.52
N SER A 279 29.55 -8.87 1.81
CA SER A 279 29.60 -7.78 0.83
C SER A 279 30.90 -7.75 0.01
N GLY A 280 32.05 -7.76 0.69
CA GLY A 280 33.35 -7.71 0.04
C GLY A 280 33.69 -8.96 -0.77
N ILE A 281 33.24 -10.16 -0.35
CA ILE A 281 33.50 -11.39 -1.12
C ILE A 281 32.59 -11.47 -2.35
N PHE A 282 31.34 -11.00 -2.28
CA PHE A 282 30.48 -10.89 -3.46
C PHE A 282 31.11 -10.03 -4.57
N GLU A 283 31.72 -8.89 -4.22
CA GLU A 283 32.42 -8.03 -5.20
C GLU A 283 33.55 -8.78 -5.94
N GLN A 284 34.26 -9.68 -5.26
CA GLN A 284 35.30 -10.51 -5.87
C GLN A 284 34.71 -11.60 -6.76
N LEU A 285 33.63 -12.23 -6.31
CA LEU A 285 32.97 -13.30 -7.05
C LEU A 285 32.26 -12.81 -8.31
N ASP A 286 31.74 -11.57 -8.30
CA ASP A 286 31.11 -10.93 -9.47
C ASP A 286 32.08 -10.76 -10.64
N VAL A 287 33.38 -10.63 -10.36
CA VAL A 287 34.44 -10.55 -11.38
C VAL A 287 35.13 -11.91 -11.62
N GLY A 288 34.57 -12.99 -11.08
CA GLY A 288 35.05 -14.37 -11.25
C GLY A 288 36.25 -14.75 -10.37
N ASN A 289 36.58 -13.97 -9.34
CA ASN A 289 37.73 -14.22 -8.48
C ASN A 289 37.41 -15.21 -7.33
N VAL A 290 37.18 -16.47 -7.69
CA VAL A 290 36.85 -17.57 -6.75
C VAL A 290 37.97 -17.81 -5.73
N ASP A 291 39.22 -17.50 -6.08
CA ASP A 291 40.40 -17.65 -5.24
C ASP A 291 40.32 -16.94 -3.88
N GLU A 292 39.57 -15.83 -3.79
CA GLU A 292 39.42 -15.06 -2.55
C GLU A 292 38.60 -15.81 -1.48
N LEU A 293 37.82 -16.83 -1.87
CA LEU A 293 37.13 -17.70 -0.93
C LEU A 293 38.09 -18.40 0.04
N ARG A 294 39.35 -18.64 -0.33
CA ARG A 294 40.37 -19.23 0.58
C ARG A 294 40.58 -18.36 1.81
N ASN A 295 40.76 -17.06 1.59
CA ASN A 295 41.01 -16.12 2.69
C ASN A 295 39.72 -15.87 3.48
N PHE A 296 38.59 -15.80 2.77
CA PHE A 296 37.30 -15.50 3.37
C PHE A 296 36.79 -16.62 4.31
N VAL A 297 36.87 -17.89 3.91
CA VAL A 297 36.33 -19.03 4.68
C VAL A 297 37.03 -19.25 6.03
N VAL A 298 38.20 -18.64 6.24
CA VAL A 298 38.96 -18.69 7.50
C VAL A 298 39.01 -17.33 8.22
N SER A 299 38.28 -16.33 7.72
CA SER A 299 38.19 -15.02 8.37
C SER A 299 37.47 -15.11 9.72
N ASP A 300 37.83 -14.22 10.64
CA ASP A 300 37.21 -14.18 11.97
C ASP A 300 35.70 -13.89 11.87
N GLU A 301 35.29 -13.03 10.94
CA GLU A 301 33.89 -12.69 10.69
C GLU A 301 33.09 -13.91 10.19
N TYR A 302 33.61 -14.64 9.20
CA TYR A 302 32.96 -15.83 8.68
C TYR A 302 32.86 -16.93 9.73
N ILE A 303 33.96 -17.20 10.45
CA ILE A 303 34.00 -18.24 11.49
C ILE A 303 33.05 -17.90 12.64
N SER A 304 33.01 -16.64 13.05
CA SER A 304 32.10 -16.19 14.11
C SER A 304 30.64 -16.39 13.72
N LEU A 305 30.26 -16.01 12.49
CA LEU A 305 28.90 -16.23 11.99
C LEU A 305 28.57 -17.71 11.85
N ARG A 306 29.47 -18.52 11.29
CA ARG A 306 29.30 -19.97 11.17
C ARG A 306 29.07 -20.62 12.53
N ASP A 307 29.79 -20.18 13.55
CA ASP A 307 29.73 -20.75 14.88
C ASP A 307 28.41 -20.47 15.61
N VAL A 308 27.64 -19.45 15.19
CA VAL A 308 26.24 -19.24 15.62
C VAL A 308 25.41 -20.48 15.25
N PHE A 309 25.49 -20.92 14.00
CA PHE A 309 24.75 -22.07 13.49
C PHE A 309 25.31 -23.41 13.98
N LEU A 310 26.64 -23.58 13.91
CA LEU A 310 27.32 -24.81 14.32
C LEU A 310 27.01 -25.16 15.79
N ASN A 311 26.94 -24.15 16.65
CA ASN A 311 26.66 -24.31 18.08
C ASN A 311 25.17 -24.15 18.44
N LYS A 312 24.28 -23.98 17.45
CA LYS A 312 22.84 -23.79 17.65
C LYS A 312 22.50 -22.63 18.60
N GLN A 313 23.24 -21.53 18.46
CA GLN A 313 22.93 -20.29 19.16
C GLN A 313 21.60 -19.73 18.65
N GLU A 314 20.92 -18.97 19.50
CA GLU A 314 19.68 -18.29 19.13
C GLU A 314 19.99 -17.18 18.13
N THR A 315 19.19 -17.12 17.05
CA THR A 315 19.30 -16.16 15.96
C THR A 315 17.96 -16.09 15.23
N PRO A 316 17.56 -14.92 14.69
CA PRO A 316 16.37 -14.81 13.84
C PRO A 316 16.58 -15.43 12.45
N LEU A 317 17.81 -15.54 11.96
CA LEU A 317 18.13 -16.29 10.74
C LEU A 317 17.90 -17.79 10.97
N GLU A 318 17.09 -18.41 10.11
CA GLU A 318 16.73 -19.83 10.22
C GLU A 318 17.96 -20.73 10.34
N ASN A 319 18.02 -21.46 11.46
CA ASN A 319 19.20 -22.19 11.85
C ASN A 319 19.27 -23.55 11.15
N THR A 320 19.85 -23.56 9.95
CA THR A 320 20.11 -24.76 9.15
C THR A 320 21.60 -25.05 9.06
N THR A 321 21.94 -26.28 8.64
CA THR A 321 23.34 -26.68 8.41
C THR A 321 23.97 -25.97 7.21
N TYR A 322 23.17 -25.63 6.21
CA TYR A 322 23.60 -24.97 4.97
C TYR A 322 22.75 -23.73 4.82
N VAL A 323 23.37 -22.57 5.07
CA VAL A 323 22.68 -21.28 5.15
C VAL A 323 22.96 -20.52 3.85
N PRO A 324 21.99 -20.44 2.93
CA PRO A 324 22.13 -19.63 1.72
C PRO A 324 22.16 -18.15 2.09
N ILE A 325 22.96 -17.39 1.36
CA ILE A 325 23.10 -15.94 1.46
C ILE A 325 23.05 -15.40 0.04
N SER A 326 22.11 -14.49 -0.22
CA SER A 326 21.91 -13.84 -1.51
C SER A 326 21.61 -12.35 -1.32
N ARG A 327 21.60 -11.59 -2.43
CA ARG A 327 21.55 -10.11 -2.40
C ARG A 327 20.19 -9.52 -2.76
N GLU A 328 19.29 -10.34 -3.29
CA GLU A 328 18.03 -9.87 -3.87
C GLU A 328 16.94 -9.68 -2.82
N GLY A 329 16.82 -10.60 -1.86
CA GLY A 329 15.77 -10.52 -0.85
C GLY A 329 15.87 -11.59 0.23
N ILE A 330 14.92 -11.51 1.15
CA ILE A 330 14.72 -12.48 2.23
C ILE A 330 13.27 -12.95 2.24
N VAL A 331 13.05 -14.14 2.77
CA VAL A 331 11.73 -14.63 3.16
C VAL A 331 11.60 -14.45 4.67
N LEU A 332 10.53 -13.81 5.09
CA LEU A 332 10.17 -13.61 6.49
C LEU A 332 9.07 -14.61 6.85
N ASN A 333 9.26 -15.32 7.96
CA ASN A 333 8.34 -16.34 8.44
C ASN A 333 7.90 -16.01 9.86
N CYS A 334 6.61 -16.06 10.13
CA CYS A 334 6.05 -15.86 11.47
C CYS A 334 5.47 -17.15 12.02
N LYS A 335 5.86 -17.49 13.25
CA LYS A 335 5.29 -18.61 14.00
C LYS A 335 5.12 -18.24 15.47
N GLU A 336 3.88 -18.31 15.96
CA GLU A 336 3.54 -17.99 17.36
C GLU A 336 4.05 -16.59 17.76
N ASP A 337 3.78 -15.58 16.91
CA ASP A 337 4.18 -14.18 17.08
C ASP A 337 5.70 -13.95 17.20
N LYS A 338 6.51 -14.91 16.75
CA LYS A 338 7.96 -14.78 16.62
C LYS A 338 8.35 -14.90 15.16
N TRP A 339 9.11 -13.91 14.70
CA TRP A 339 9.61 -13.86 13.34
C TRP A 339 10.99 -14.53 13.20
N SER A 340 11.18 -15.20 12.08
CA SER A 340 12.47 -15.67 11.57
C SER A 340 12.60 -15.32 10.09
N TYR A 341 13.79 -15.46 9.53
CA TYR A 341 13.99 -15.23 8.10
C TYR A 341 15.05 -16.14 7.49
N HIS A 342 15.04 -16.25 6.17
CA HIS A 342 16.14 -16.81 5.39
C HIS A 342 16.37 -15.99 4.12
N PHE A 343 17.59 -16.05 3.57
CA PHE A 343 17.85 -15.50 2.24
C PHE A 343 17.41 -16.49 1.17
N PHE A 344 17.05 -15.98 0.00
CA PHE A 344 16.74 -16.82 -1.14
C PHE A 344 17.92 -17.72 -1.52
N ASN A 345 17.61 -18.98 -1.78
CA ASN A 345 18.50 -19.86 -2.53
C ASN A 345 18.21 -19.78 -4.05
N PHE A 346 18.97 -20.53 -4.84
CA PHE A 346 18.86 -20.53 -6.30
C PHE A 346 17.51 -21.11 -6.80
N ASP A 347 16.94 -22.09 -6.10
CA ASP A 347 15.65 -22.69 -6.46
C ASP A 347 14.49 -21.70 -6.25
N GLU A 348 14.56 -20.90 -5.19
CA GLU A 348 13.56 -19.88 -4.87
C GLU A 348 13.71 -18.61 -5.72
N ASN A 349 14.93 -18.30 -6.17
CA ASN A 349 15.20 -17.15 -7.03
C ASN A 349 16.25 -17.45 -8.13
N PRO A 350 15.84 -18.10 -9.25
CA PRO A 350 16.78 -18.50 -10.31
C PRO A 350 17.48 -17.33 -11.03
N SER A 351 16.94 -16.12 -10.94
CA SER A 351 17.53 -14.89 -11.49
C SER A 351 18.51 -14.19 -10.53
N THR A 352 18.89 -14.85 -9.43
CA THR A 352 19.89 -14.33 -8.49
C THR A 352 21.23 -14.03 -9.18
N SER A 353 21.91 -12.99 -8.68
CA SER A 353 23.26 -12.62 -9.09
C SER A 353 24.34 -13.54 -8.49
N GLY A 354 23.92 -14.60 -7.81
CA GLY A 354 24.77 -15.62 -7.21
C GLY A 354 24.48 -15.81 -5.73
N VAL A 355 24.63 -17.06 -5.27
CA VAL A 355 24.32 -17.49 -3.90
C VAL A 355 25.59 -18.01 -3.25
N ILE A 356 25.92 -17.47 -2.07
CA ILE A 356 26.95 -18.04 -1.20
C ILE A 356 26.24 -18.88 -0.15
N THR A 357 26.69 -20.11 0.06
CA THR A 357 26.15 -20.98 1.11
C THR A 357 27.21 -21.17 2.18
N LEU A 358 26.89 -20.73 3.40
CA LEU A 358 27.68 -20.98 4.60
C LEU A 358 27.42 -22.40 5.10
N TRP A 359 28.47 -23.15 5.44
CA TRP A 359 28.35 -24.52 5.94
C TRP A 359 28.67 -24.58 7.43
N ALA A 360 27.66 -24.94 8.22
CA ALA A 360 27.71 -25.06 9.67
C ALA A 360 27.68 -26.53 10.14
N ASN A 361 28.21 -27.44 9.33
CA ASN A 361 28.29 -28.86 9.67
C ASN A 361 29.45 -29.17 10.61
N PHE A 362 29.18 -29.96 11.64
CA PHE A 362 30.22 -30.49 12.51
C PHE A 362 31.00 -31.59 11.77
N PHE A 363 32.24 -31.29 11.41
CA PHE A 363 33.13 -32.22 10.71
C PHE A 363 34.58 -31.90 11.11
N GLU A 364 35.22 -32.84 11.79
CA GLU A 364 36.60 -32.69 12.23
C GLU A 364 37.54 -33.66 11.50
N ASP A 365 38.75 -33.19 11.20
CA ASP A 365 39.87 -34.02 10.80
C ASP A 365 40.95 -33.96 11.89
N ASP A 366 41.22 -35.09 12.54
CA ASP A 366 42.20 -35.17 13.64
C ASP A 366 41.92 -34.16 14.79
N GLY A 367 40.64 -33.93 15.09
CA GLY A 367 40.19 -32.99 16.11
C GLY A 367 40.18 -31.52 15.68
N VAL A 368 40.40 -31.23 14.39
CA VAL A 368 40.32 -29.89 13.81
C VAL A 368 39.03 -29.74 13.01
N GLN A 369 38.14 -28.87 13.45
CA GLN A 369 36.89 -28.55 12.75
C GLN A 369 37.17 -27.90 11.40
N ARG A 370 36.55 -28.42 10.33
CA ARG A 370 36.60 -27.85 8.98
C ARG A 370 35.90 -26.51 8.91
N ALA A 371 36.37 -25.67 7.99
CA ALA A 371 35.62 -24.50 7.53
C ALA A 371 35.31 -24.69 6.04
N SER A 372 34.04 -24.63 5.67
CA SER A 372 33.59 -24.91 4.30
C SER A 372 32.58 -23.87 3.85
N ILE A 373 32.66 -23.45 2.60
CA ILE A 373 31.75 -22.51 1.97
C ILE A 373 31.51 -22.95 0.54
N SER A 374 30.33 -22.69 -0.01
CA SER A 374 30.09 -22.83 -1.44
C SER A 374 29.55 -21.56 -2.08
N TYR A 375 29.74 -21.44 -3.39
CA TYR A 375 29.27 -20.35 -4.21
C TYR A 375 28.71 -20.88 -5.52
N GLU A 376 27.51 -20.45 -5.86
CA GLU A 376 26.80 -20.70 -7.11
C GLU A 376 26.67 -19.35 -7.84
N PRO A 377 27.33 -19.13 -8.99
CA PRO A 377 27.24 -17.88 -9.73
C PRO A 377 25.88 -17.73 -10.43
N ALA A 378 25.59 -16.51 -10.88
CA ALA A 378 24.39 -16.22 -11.67
C ALA A 378 24.25 -17.13 -12.90
N ALA A 379 23.00 -17.40 -13.28
CA ALA A 379 22.67 -18.14 -14.49
C ALA A 379 23.25 -17.47 -15.75
N ILE A 380 23.68 -18.28 -16.72
CA ILE A 380 24.29 -17.77 -17.96
C ILE A 380 23.18 -17.53 -18.98
N ASP A 381 23.05 -16.28 -19.45
CA ASP A 381 22.01 -15.86 -20.41
C ASP A 381 20.59 -16.29 -19.98
N ASP A 382 20.28 -16.16 -18.67
CA ASP A 382 19.03 -16.58 -18.02
C ASP A 382 18.73 -18.09 -18.13
N ASN A 383 19.75 -18.92 -18.43
CA ASN A 383 19.64 -20.38 -18.44
C ASN A 383 20.31 -20.95 -17.19
N LEU A 384 19.53 -21.71 -16.41
CA LEU A 384 20.01 -22.39 -15.21
C LEU A 384 21.15 -23.38 -15.52
N TYR A 385 21.12 -24.01 -16.68
CA TYR A 385 22.10 -25.04 -17.06
C TYR A 385 23.06 -24.56 -18.17
N PRO A 386 24.35 -24.93 -18.10
CA PRO A 386 24.99 -25.70 -17.04
C PRO A 386 25.09 -24.92 -15.72
N HIS A 387 24.73 -25.57 -14.61
CA HIS A 387 24.75 -24.97 -13.28
C HIS A 387 26.08 -25.28 -12.60
N THR A 388 26.82 -24.26 -12.19
CA THR A 388 28.16 -24.42 -11.59
C THR A 388 28.10 -24.16 -10.10
N GLN A 389 28.76 -24.98 -9.29
CA GLN A 389 28.98 -24.73 -7.87
C GLN A 389 30.46 -24.88 -7.54
N TYR A 390 31.03 -23.88 -6.88
CA TYR A 390 32.36 -23.93 -6.28
C TYR A 390 32.23 -24.20 -4.80
N SER A 391 32.90 -25.22 -4.26
CA SER A 391 32.93 -25.51 -2.82
C SER A 391 34.37 -25.46 -2.33
N VAL A 392 34.64 -24.59 -1.37
CA VAL A 392 35.97 -24.43 -0.76
C VAL A 392 35.93 -24.99 0.64
N THR A 393 36.84 -25.90 0.93
CA THR A 393 37.01 -26.47 2.28
C THR A 393 38.42 -26.25 2.78
N TYR A 394 38.56 -25.65 3.95
CA TYR A 394 39.79 -25.63 4.73
C TYR A 394 39.79 -26.81 5.70
N LEU A 395 40.73 -27.74 5.51
CA LEU A 395 40.77 -29.00 6.25
C LEU A 395 42.19 -29.44 6.60
N TYR A 396 42.29 -30.35 7.57
CA TYR A 396 43.53 -31.02 7.90
C TYR A 396 43.64 -32.33 7.11
N SER A 397 44.59 -32.41 6.17
CA SER A 397 44.76 -33.61 5.33
C SER A 397 46.20 -33.88 4.96
N TYR A 398 46.45 -35.07 4.41
CA TYR A 398 47.77 -35.47 3.94
C TYR A 398 48.01 -34.98 2.51
N ILE A 399 49.01 -34.12 2.35
CA ILE A 399 49.50 -33.70 1.03
C ILE A 399 50.78 -34.46 0.67
N THR A 400 50.98 -34.69 -0.63
CA THR A 400 52.22 -35.30 -1.13
C THR A 400 53.26 -34.19 -1.28
N SER A 401 54.33 -34.23 -0.49
CA SER A 401 55.44 -33.28 -0.56
C SER A 401 56.72 -33.95 -1.06
N GLY A 402 57.40 -33.31 -2.03
CA GLY A 402 58.72 -33.74 -2.51
C GLY A 402 58.76 -35.19 -3.01
N ASN A 403 59.71 -36.00 -2.48
CA ASN A 403 59.95 -37.41 -2.83
C ASN A 403 58.80 -38.37 -2.39
N SER A 404 57.55 -38.04 -2.70
CA SER A 404 56.37 -38.84 -2.36
C SER A 404 56.11 -39.01 -0.86
N THR A 405 56.57 -38.07 -0.03
CA THR A 405 56.32 -38.12 1.42
C THR A 405 54.97 -37.48 1.73
N LYS A 406 54.11 -38.20 2.45
CA LYS A 406 52.82 -37.65 2.91
C LYS A 406 53.03 -36.84 4.19
N VAL A 407 52.63 -35.58 4.17
CA VAL A 407 52.69 -34.66 5.31
C VAL A 407 51.28 -34.20 5.64
N ALA A 408 50.85 -34.41 6.88
CA ALA A 408 49.59 -33.86 7.37
C ALA A 408 49.77 -32.36 7.69
N LYS A 409 48.92 -31.53 7.11
CA LYS A 409 48.88 -30.08 7.38
C LYS A 409 47.50 -29.54 7.03
N MET A 410 47.21 -28.34 7.52
CA MET A 410 46.09 -27.57 7.00
C MET A 410 46.33 -27.18 5.53
N ASN A 411 45.30 -27.33 4.71
CA ASN A 411 45.29 -26.93 3.31
C ASN A 411 43.85 -26.69 2.82
N TYR A 412 43.74 -26.17 1.60
CA TYR A 412 42.46 -25.94 0.94
C TYR A 412 42.17 -27.03 -0.08
N ARG A 413 40.89 -27.38 -0.19
CA ARG A 413 40.31 -28.14 -1.30
C ARG A 413 39.29 -27.25 -2.00
N LEU A 414 39.33 -27.22 -3.33
CA LEU A 414 38.29 -26.65 -4.18
C LEU A 414 37.61 -27.79 -4.93
N ASP A 415 36.30 -27.92 -4.75
CA ASP A 415 35.45 -28.80 -5.54
C ASP A 415 34.65 -27.94 -6.52
N THR A 416 34.70 -28.24 -7.81
CA THR A 416 33.86 -27.60 -8.83
C THR A 416 32.89 -28.64 -9.36
N THR A 417 31.59 -28.39 -9.19
CA THR A 417 30.52 -29.25 -9.68
C THR A 417 29.77 -28.53 -10.79
N ILE A 418 29.61 -29.18 -11.94
CA ILE A 418 28.83 -28.68 -13.07
C ILE A 418 27.69 -29.66 -13.31
N THR A 419 26.45 -29.19 -13.14
CA THR A 419 25.24 -29.96 -13.43
C THR A 419 24.70 -29.54 -14.80
N TYR A 420 24.38 -30.49 -15.67
CA TYR A 420 23.77 -30.23 -16.97
C TYR A 420 22.27 -30.52 -16.96
N GLU A 421 21.56 -30.01 -17.98
CA GLU A 421 20.10 -30.13 -18.10
C GLU A 421 19.61 -31.59 -18.11
N ASP A 422 20.41 -32.52 -18.63
CA ASP A 422 20.09 -33.96 -18.65
C ASP A 422 20.33 -34.68 -17.32
N GLY A 423 20.76 -33.95 -16.29
CA GLY A 423 21.12 -34.45 -14.96
C GLY A 423 22.54 -35.02 -14.85
N THR A 424 23.34 -34.95 -15.91
CA THR A 424 24.77 -35.29 -15.85
C THR A 424 25.50 -34.31 -14.92
N ILE A 425 26.49 -34.83 -14.18
CA ILE A 425 27.29 -34.05 -13.24
C ILE A 425 28.77 -34.30 -13.52
N ASP A 426 29.50 -33.24 -13.88
CA ASP A 426 30.96 -33.23 -13.91
C ASP A 426 31.48 -32.65 -12.60
N GLU A 427 32.48 -33.29 -12.00
CA GLU A 427 33.08 -32.85 -10.74
C GLU A 427 34.60 -32.86 -10.84
N THR A 428 35.24 -31.73 -10.54
CA THR A 428 36.69 -31.59 -10.49
C THR A 428 37.10 -31.17 -9.08
N ILE A 429 38.07 -31.87 -8.51
CA ILE A 429 38.65 -31.58 -7.20
C ILE A 429 40.08 -31.09 -7.36
N VAL A 430 40.39 -29.96 -6.74
CA VAL A 430 41.75 -29.43 -6.59
C VAL A 430 42.16 -29.51 -5.12
N GLY A 431 43.15 -30.33 -4.80
CA GLY A 431 43.68 -30.48 -3.43
C GLY A 431 45.01 -29.74 -3.23
N ASP A 432 45.30 -29.34 -1.98
CA ASP A 432 46.36 -28.34 -1.67
C ASP A 432 46.21 -27.08 -2.53
N TRP A 433 44.97 -26.64 -2.78
CA TRP A 433 44.64 -25.54 -3.68
C TRP A 433 45.28 -24.22 -3.23
N GLY A 434 45.98 -23.56 -4.16
CA GLY A 434 46.83 -22.39 -3.88
C GLY A 434 48.15 -22.74 -3.17
N GLY A 435 48.43 -24.02 -2.93
CA GLY A 435 49.59 -24.54 -2.24
C GLY A 435 50.70 -25.05 -3.16
N ALA A 436 51.86 -25.38 -2.57
CA ALA A 436 53.03 -25.81 -3.34
C ALA A 436 52.92 -27.22 -3.95
N ASN A 437 51.94 -28.03 -3.53
CA ASN A 437 51.75 -29.40 -4.00
C ASN A 437 50.33 -29.61 -4.53
N GLU A 438 49.78 -28.58 -5.16
CA GLU A 438 48.46 -28.61 -5.78
C GLU A 438 48.32 -29.79 -6.75
N TRP A 439 47.17 -30.46 -6.71
CA TRP A 439 46.83 -31.55 -7.61
C TRP A 439 45.38 -31.47 -8.02
N VAL A 440 45.06 -32.00 -9.21
CA VAL A 440 43.71 -32.00 -9.79
C VAL A 440 43.26 -33.44 -10.02
N MET A 441 41.97 -33.72 -9.73
CA MET A 441 41.31 -35.00 -9.99
C MET A 441 39.93 -34.73 -10.61
N ASP A 442 39.69 -35.30 -11.79
CA ASP A 442 38.37 -35.33 -12.41
C ASP A 442 37.61 -36.60 -11.98
N ILE A 443 36.32 -36.45 -11.64
CA ILE A 443 35.48 -37.52 -11.11
C ILE A 443 34.39 -37.86 -12.14
N ASP A 444 34.76 -38.70 -13.11
CA ASP A 444 33.86 -39.10 -14.20
C ASP A 444 32.94 -40.29 -13.83
N THR A 445 33.16 -40.98 -12.70
CA THR A 445 32.50 -42.26 -12.39
C THR A 445 32.13 -42.48 -10.90
N ILE A 446 31.21 -43.40 -10.63
CA ILE A 446 30.88 -43.85 -9.26
C ILE A 446 32.12 -44.48 -8.57
N GLU A 447 33.02 -45.12 -9.31
CA GLU A 447 34.25 -45.70 -8.75
C GLU A 447 35.30 -44.64 -8.39
N SER A 448 35.34 -43.50 -9.10
CA SER A 448 36.17 -42.35 -8.69
C SER A 448 35.62 -41.70 -7.42
N ARG A 449 34.29 -41.64 -7.24
CA ARG A 449 33.63 -41.11 -6.03
C ARG A 449 33.90 -41.91 -4.74
N ILE A 450 34.26 -43.20 -4.84
CA ILE A 450 34.60 -44.05 -3.69
C ILE A 450 36.09 -43.95 -3.32
N LYS A 451 36.94 -43.46 -4.23
CA LYS A 451 38.40 -43.34 -4.05
C LYS A 451 38.87 -41.94 -3.67
N ALA A 452 38.10 -40.91 -3.99
CA ALA A 452 38.24 -39.55 -3.45
C ALA A 452 37.85 -39.53 -1.97
#